data_AF-A0A1G9IN98-F1
#
_entry.id   AF-A0A1G9IN98-F1
#
_cell.length_a   1.000
_cell.length_b   1.000
_cell.length_c   1.000
_cell.angle_alpha   90.00
_cell.angle_beta   90.00
_cell.angle_gamma   90.00
#
_symmetry.space_group_name_H-M   'P 1'
#
loop_
_entity.id
_entity.type
_entity.pdbx_description
1 polymer ?
#
loop_
_entity_poly.entity_id
_entity_poly.type
_entity_poly.pdbx_seq_one_letter_code
_entity_poly.pdbx_strand_id
1 'polypeptide(L)'
;MGSWPFVGGFIGFMIVWAIINSWALANNAWDPYPYILLNLFLSMLAGLQGAILLIAAKRQDAIAAAMAQHDHDTNLKSKEEIDLLMAINSQQLEILRELQIFAAAANVRIDAGAGA
;
A
#
# COMPACT_ATOMS: atom_id res chain seq x y z
N MET A 1 -9.78 -9.42 8.64
CA MET A 1 -10.50 -9.86 9.85
C MET A 1 -9.70 -10.98 10.51
N GLY A 2 -8.71 -10.69 11.35
CA GLY A 2 -7.87 -11.78 11.87
C GLY A 2 -6.73 -11.31 12.77
N SER A 3 -6.93 -11.43 14.08
CA SER A 3 -5.89 -11.61 15.12
C SER A 3 -6.53 -11.54 16.51
N TRP A 4 -7.62 -10.78 16.65
CA TRP A 4 -8.32 -10.54 17.92
C TRP A 4 -8.77 -11.80 18.69
N PRO A 5 -9.41 -12.81 18.06
CA PRO A 5 -9.75 -14.04 18.77
C PRO A 5 -8.53 -14.89 19.17
N PHE A 6 -7.40 -14.80 18.44
CA PHE A 6 -6.15 -15.47 18.80
C PHE A 6 -5.49 -14.83 20.03
N VAL A 7 -5.46 -13.50 20.08
CA VAL A 7 -4.94 -12.75 21.24
C VAL A 7 -5.78 -13.05 22.48
N GLY A 8 -7.11 -13.06 22.36
CA GLY A 8 -8.01 -13.42 23.46
C GLY A 8 -7.79 -14.85 23.98
N GLY A 9 -7.66 -15.82 23.07
CA GLY A 9 -7.36 -17.22 23.44
C GLY A 9 -5.99 -17.38 24.12
N PHE A 10 -4.97 -16.66 23.65
CA PHE A 10 -3.63 -16.70 24.24
C PHE A 10 -3.61 -16.11 25.66
N ILE A 11 -4.28 -14.97 25.88
CA ILE A 11 -4.42 -14.36 27.20
C ILE A 11 -5.18 -15.30 28.15
N GLY A 12 -6.27 -15.91 27.69
CA GLY A 12 -7.02 -16.89 28.48
C GLY A 12 -6.19 -18.11 28.86
N PHE A 13 -5.43 -18.67 27.91
CA PHE A 13 -4.53 -19.79 28.17
C PHE A 13 -3.42 -19.43 29.19
N MET A 14 -2.83 -18.24 29.09
CA MET A 14 -1.83 -17.76 30.06
C MET A 14 -2.39 -17.64 31.48
N ILE A 15 -3.62 -17.14 31.63
CA ILE A 15 -4.28 -17.04 32.94
C ILE A 15 -4.56 -18.43 33.52
N VAL A 16 -5.10 -19.35 32.72
CA VAL A 16 -5.37 -20.74 33.15
C VAL A 16 -4.09 -21.45 33.55
N TRP A 17 -3.02 -21.29 32.76
CA TRP A 17 -1.72 -21.90 33.05
C TRP A 17 -1.08 -21.33 34.32
N ALA A 18 -1.18 -20.02 34.57
CA ALA A 18 -0.70 -19.39 35.80
C ALA A 18 -1.42 -19.92 37.05
N ILE A 19 -2.75 -20.16 36.95
CA ILE A 19 -3.55 -20.74 38.03
C ILE A 19 -3.13 -22.18 38.31
N ILE A 20 -3.02 -23.02 37.27
CA ILE A 20 -2.60 -24.43 37.40
C ILE A 20 -1.21 -24.52 38.03
N ASN A 21 -0.28 -23.70 37.59
CA ASN A 21 1.09 -23.70 38.07
C ASN A 21 1.20 -23.17 39.52
N SER A 22 0.39 -22.17 39.90
CA SER A 22 0.29 -21.70 41.29
C SER A 22 -0.29 -22.78 42.23
N TRP A 23 -1.24 -23.59 41.74
CA TRP A 23 -1.87 -24.67 42.51
C TRP A 23 -0.97 -25.91 42.61
N ALA A 24 -0.20 -26.22 41.57
CA ALA A 24 0.77 -27.32 41.56
C ALA A 24 1.93 -27.09 42.54
N LEU A 25 2.36 -25.83 42.71
CA LEU A 25 3.39 -25.45 43.70
C LEU A 25 2.99 -25.79 45.15
N ALA A 26 1.69 -25.85 45.44
CA ALA A 26 1.17 -26.19 46.77
C ALA A 26 1.24 -27.69 47.10
N ASN A 27 1.37 -28.58 46.10
CA ASN A 27 1.24 -30.04 46.30
C ASN A 27 2.53 -30.85 46.09
N ASN A 28 3.52 -30.37 45.32
CA ASN A 28 4.90 -30.90 45.33
C ASN A 28 5.76 -30.02 44.42
N ALA A 29 6.86 -29.47 44.94
CA ALA A 29 7.73 -28.55 44.22
C ALA A 29 8.55 -29.26 43.12
N TRP A 30 7.94 -29.52 41.97
CA TRP A 30 8.63 -30.03 40.78
C TRP A 30 9.53 -28.96 40.13
N ASP A 31 9.21 -27.67 40.33
CA ASP A 31 10.04 -26.52 39.97
C ASP A 31 10.16 -25.57 41.19
N PRO A 32 11.33 -25.46 41.84
CA PRO A 32 11.52 -24.62 43.04
C PRO A 32 11.26 -23.12 42.81
N TYR A 33 11.26 -22.67 41.55
CA TYR A 33 10.93 -21.30 41.17
C TYR A 33 9.76 -21.30 40.19
N PRO A 34 8.55 -20.88 40.61
CA PRO A 34 7.31 -21.19 39.91
C PRO A 34 7.17 -20.60 38.50
N TYR A 35 8.12 -19.87 37.91
CA TYR A 35 7.93 -19.28 36.58
C TYR A 35 9.18 -19.25 35.69
N ILE A 36 10.28 -19.91 36.07
CA ILE A 36 11.54 -19.80 35.32
C ILE A 36 11.45 -20.43 33.92
N LEU A 37 10.87 -21.63 33.82
CA LEU A 37 10.70 -22.34 32.55
C LEU A 37 9.66 -21.66 31.66
N LEU A 38 8.58 -21.14 32.26
CA LEU A 38 7.55 -20.40 31.54
C LEU A 38 8.11 -19.09 30.97
N ASN A 39 8.84 -18.32 31.77
CA ASN A 39 9.50 -17.11 31.28
C ASN A 39 10.52 -17.41 30.18
N LEU A 40 11.31 -18.47 30.32
CA LEU A 40 12.28 -18.88 29.30
C LEU A 40 11.59 -19.20 27.96
N PHE A 41 10.50 -19.96 28.00
CA PHE A 41 9.72 -20.31 26.81
C PHE A 41 9.06 -19.08 26.18
N LEU A 42 8.50 -18.18 26.99
CA LEU A 42 7.90 -16.93 26.53
C LEU A 42 8.94 -16.00 25.91
N SER A 43 10.14 -15.88 26.49
CA SER A 43 11.24 -15.10 25.90
C SER A 43 11.71 -15.69 24.56
N MET A 44 11.79 -17.02 24.45
CA MET A 44 12.11 -17.69 23.19
C MET A 44 11.03 -17.44 22.12
N LEU A 45 9.76 -17.54 22.50
CA LEU A 45 8.62 -17.21 21.63
C LEU A 45 8.65 -15.76 21.15
N ALA A 46 8.94 -14.81 22.05
CA ALA A 46 9.05 -13.40 21.70
C ALA A 46 10.22 -13.13 20.73
N GLY A 47 11.37 -13.77 20.96
CA GLY A 47 12.52 -13.70 20.04
C GLY A 47 12.19 -14.26 18.65
N LEU A 48 11.52 -15.42 18.60
CA LEU A 48 11.05 -16.02 17.36
C LEU A 48 10.03 -15.13 16.64
N GLN A 49 9.10 -14.52 17.36
CA GLN A 49 8.14 -13.57 16.80
C GLN A 49 8.84 -12.37 16.16
N GLY A 50 9.85 -11.80 16.82
CA GLY A 50 10.65 -10.71 16.25
C GLY A 50 11.40 -11.12 14.97
N ALA A 51 11.97 -12.33 14.94
CA ALA A 51 12.65 -12.85 13.76
C ALA A 51 11.69 -13.08 12.58
N ILE A 52 10.51 -13.69 12.84
CA ILE A 52 9.48 -13.90 11.83
C ILE A 52 9.00 -12.55 11.27
N LEU A 53 8.78 -11.56 12.14
CA LEU A 53 8.40 -10.22 11.74
C LEU A 53 9.45 -9.59 10.82
N LEU A 54 10.74 -9.71 11.16
CA LEU A 54 11.83 -9.16 10.34
C LEU A 54 11.95 -9.86 8.98
N ILE A 55 11.79 -11.19 8.93
CA ILE A 55 11.80 -11.95 7.67
C ILE A 55 10.59 -11.56 6.81
N ALA A 56 9.41 -11.43 7.42
CA ALA A 56 8.20 -11.00 6.73
C ALA A 56 8.34 -9.58 6.19
N ALA A 57 8.90 -8.65 6.98
CA ALA A 57 9.19 -7.29 6.57
C ALA A 57 10.15 -7.25 5.38
N LYS A 58 11.29 -7.95 5.45
CA LYS A 58 12.27 -8.03 4.35
C LYS A 58 11.64 -8.51 3.04
N ARG A 59 10.73 -9.49 3.11
CA ARG A 59 10.00 -9.98 1.93
C ARG A 59 9.02 -8.92 1.40
N GLN A 60 8.28 -8.25 2.27
CA GLN A 60 7.36 -7.19 1.86
C GLN A 60 8.09 -6.00 1.23
N ASP A 61 9.23 -5.58 1.80
CA ASP A 61 10.05 -4.50 1.27
C ASP A 61 10.59 -4.83 -0.13
N ALA A 62 11.03 -6.06 -0.37
CA ALA A 62 11.48 -6.51 -1.69
C ALA A 62 10.34 -6.45 -2.74
N ILE A 63 9.13 -6.86 -2.35
CA ILE A 63 7.94 -6.77 -3.21
C ILE A 63 7.58 -5.31 -3.48
N ALA A 64 7.58 -4.48 -2.43
CA ALA A 64 7.28 -3.05 -2.53
C ALA A 64 8.27 -2.31 -3.45
N ALA A 65 9.56 -2.63 -3.35
CA ALA A 65 10.58 -2.08 -4.23
C ALA A 65 10.37 -2.48 -5.70
N ALA A 66 10.05 -3.74 -5.97
CA ALA A 66 9.75 -4.21 -7.32
C ALA A 66 8.49 -3.54 -7.91
N MET A 67 7.44 -3.40 -7.10
CA MET A 67 6.22 -2.68 -7.49
C MET A 67 6.52 -1.20 -7.77
N ALA A 68 7.30 -0.53 -6.92
CA ALA A 68 7.68 0.86 -7.12
C ALA A 68 8.46 1.08 -8.42
N GLN A 69 9.33 0.14 -8.81
CA GLN A 69 10.05 0.21 -10.09
C GLN A 69 9.11 0.05 -11.29
N HIS A 70 8.16 -0.89 -11.20
CA HIS A 70 7.15 -1.08 -12.24
C HIS A 70 6.24 0.14 -12.39
N ASP A 71 5.77 0.69 -11.27
CA ASP A 71 4.95 1.90 -11.25
C ASP A 71 5.71 3.10 -11.81
N HIS A 72 7.01 3.21 -11.54
CA HIS A 72 7.85 4.26 -12.10
C HIS A 72 7.96 4.17 -13.63
N ASP A 73 8.24 2.98 -14.19
CA ASP A 73 8.30 2.79 -15.64
C ASP A 73 6.95 3.05 -16.31
N THR A 74 5.87 2.54 -15.73
CA THR A 74 4.51 2.78 -16.22
C THR A 74 4.17 4.27 -16.21
N ASN A 75 4.51 4.98 -15.12
CA ASN A 75 4.24 6.40 -14.98
C ASN A 75 5.05 7.25 -15.98
N LEU A 76 6.28 6.85 -16.31
CA LEU A 76 7.05 7.51 -17.37
C LEU A 76 6.39 7.34 -18.75
N LYS A 77 5.96 6.13 -19.09
CA LYS A 77 5.24 5.87 -20.34
C LYS A 77 3.92 6.65 -20.42
N SER A 78 3.16 6.67 -19.32
CA SER A 78 1.93 7.47 -19.24
C SER A 78 2.21 8.97 -19.40
N LYS A 79 3.33 9.48 -18.86
CA LYS A 79 3.72 10.88 -19.10
C LYS A 79 4.00 11.16 -20.57
N GLU A 80 4.76 10.30 -21.24
CA GLU A 80 5.04 10.44 -22.67
C GLU A 80 3.74 10.43 -23.50
N GLU A 81 2.81 9.51 -23.21
CA GLU A 81 1.49 9.47 -23.85
C GLU A 81 0.68 10.74 -23.60
N ILE A 82 0.68 11.26 -22.37
CA ILE A 82 -0.01 12.50 -22.00
C ILE A 82 0.60 13.69 -22.75
N ASP A 83 1.92 13.79 -22.84
CA ASP A 83 2.62 14.86 -23.57
C ASP A 83 2.27 14.83 -25.07
N LEU A 84 2.21 13.64 -25.67
CA LEU A 84 1.77 13.47 -27.06
C LEU A 84 0.31 13.89 -27.26
N LEU A 85 -0.59 13.49 -26.37
CA LEU A 85 -2.00 13.90 -26.42
C LEU A 85 -2.16 15.41 -26.26
N MET A 86 -1.38 16.05 -25.38
CA MET A 86 -1.37 17.50 -25.22
C MET A 86 -0.89 18.21 -26.48
N ALA A 87 0.17 17.71 -27.13
CA ALA A 87 0.68 18.28 -28.38
C ALA A 87 -0.36 18.19 -29.53
N ILE A 88 -1.05 17.05 -29.65
CA ILE A 88 -2.13 16.88 -30.62
C ILE A 88 -3.29 17.84 -30.31
N ASN A 89 -3.67 17.98 -29.03
CA ASN A 89 -4.73 18.88 -28.63
C ASN A 89 -4.39 20.35 -28.96
N SER A 90 -3.16 20.80 -28.67
CA SER A 90 -2.71 22.15 -29.04
C SER A 90 -2.74 22.37 -30.55
N GLN A 91 -2.31 21.38 -31.34
CA GLN A 91 -2.36 21.46 -32.79
C GLN A 91 -3.81 21.55 -33.32
N GLN A 92 -4.75 20.78 -32.74
CA GLN A 92 -6.16 20.87 -33.09
C GLN A 92 -6.73 22.27 -32.80
N LEU A 93 -6.36 22.88 -31.67
CA LEU A 93 -6.79 24.24 -31.33
C LEU A 93 -6.25 25.29 -32.32
N GLU A 94 -5.03 25.14 -32.81
CA GLU A 94 -4.47 26.01 -33.85
C GLU A 94 -5.24 25.89 -35.16
N ILE A 95 -5.50 24.67 -35.63
CA ILE A 95 -6.29 24.43 -36.86
C ILE A 95 -7.69 25.04 -36.73
N LEU A 96 -8.36 24.86 -35.58
CA LEU A 96 -9.68 25.45 -35.34
C LEU A 96 -9.64 26.98 -35.39
N ARG A 97 -8.59 27.62 -34.85
CA ARG A 97 -8.40 29.07 -34.94
C ARG A 97 -8.20 29.52 -36.38
N GLU A 98 -7.37 28.83 -37.16
CA GLU A 98 -7.16 29.16 -38.57
C GLU A 98 -8.46 29.08 -39.37
N LEU A 99 -9.24 28.01 -39.19
CA LEU A 99 -10.54 27.85 -39.84
C LEU A 99 -11.52 28.96 -39.49
N GLN A 100 -11.55 29.40 -38.22
CA GLN A 100 -12.38 30.54 -37.79
C GLN A 100 -11.97 31.84 -38.48
N ILE A 101 -10.66 32.09 -38.64
CA ILE A 101 -10.14 33.27 -39.34
C ILE A 101 -10.55 33.22 -40.82
N PHE A 102 -10.40 32.08 -41.49
CA PHE A 102 -10.81 31.92 -42.88
C PHE A 102 -12.32 32.11 -43.06
N ALA A 103 -13.13 31.54 -42.17
CA ALA A 103 -14.58 31.70 -42.20
C ALA A 103 -14.99 33.16 -42.00
N ALA A 104 -14.36 33.87 -41.06
CA ALA A 104 -14.60 35.30 -40.83
C ALA A 104 -14.23 36.15 -42.07
N ALA A 105 -13.07 35.86 -42.69
CA ALA A 105 -12.65 36.55 -43.90
C ALA A 105 -13.58 36.27 -45.11
N ALA A 106 -14.05 35.04 -45.25
CA ALA A 106 -15.01 34.66 -46.28
C ALA A 106 -16.37 35.35 -46.08
N ASN A 107 -16.86 35.44 -44.84
CA ASN A 107 -18.12 36.12 -44.52
C ASN A 107 -18.08 37.60 -44.92
N VAL A 108 -17.02 38.32 -44.53
CA VAL A 108 -16.82 39.73 -44.89
C VAL A 108 -16.82 39.95 -46.41
N ARG A 109 -16.24 39.01 -47.17
CA ARG A 109 -16.22 39.08 -48.65
C ARG A 109 -17.60 38.90 -49.29
N ILE A 110 -18.46 38.06 -48.71
CA ILE A 110 -19.84 37.87 -49.19
C ILE A 110 -20.66 39.12 -48.90
N ASP A 111 -20.53 39.70 -47.71
CA ASP A 111 -21.24 40.91 -47.31
C ASP A 111 -20.88 42.11 -48.22
N ALA A 112 -19.60 42.23 -48.61
CA ALA A 112 -19.13 43.26 -49.53
C ALA A 112 -19.60 43.07 -50.99
N GLY A 113 -19.84 41.84 -51.42
CA GLY A 113 -20.34 41.52 -52.76
C GLY A 113 -21.87 41.58 -52.89
N ALA A 114 -22.61 41.47 -51.78
CA ALA A 114 -24.07 41.57 -51.76
C ALA A 114 -24.59 43.03 -51.68
N GLY A 115 -23.71 44.00 -51.41
CA GLY A 115 -24.03 45.44 -51.32
C GLY A 115 -23.77 46.26 -52.58
N ALA A 116 -23.39 45.63 -53.69
CA ALA A 116 -23.17 46.24 -55.01
C ALA A 116 -24.26 45.78 -56.00
#